data_AF-A0A6G2QLC6-F1
#
_entry.id   AF-A0A6G2QLC6-F1
#
_cell.length_a   1.000
_cell.length_b   1.000
_cell.length_c   1.000
_cell.angle_alpha   90.00
_cell.angle_beta   90.00
_cell.angle_gamma   90.00
#
_symmetry.space_group_name_H-M   'P 1'
#
loop_
_entity.id
_entity.type
_entity.pdbx_description
1 polymer ?
#
loop_
_entity_poly.entity_id
_entity_poly.type
_entity_poly.pdbx_seq_one_letter_code
_entity_poly.pdbx_strand_id
1 'polypeptide(L)'
;MTVRRGRGVNNGLRTAGRAAVAAALGAVVGIAAYSIAQTGGRLLSVVVGAVLGLALVLGADLYRRSVQLTELRLVLPGSEMTFQVNTDMRQAALRMFFQAATRVATRPLDDGSGNLREALTSLKTLFDMYREPLESGTAPPPPRDGDSVHELVLDILNFELAPFLATWHPRLRAFEEAHPGEDESAWELNAEFRQALRELQRNLRPYVIGLGEIAGIRDPERHLRRSGWQGARGGSATVPGQGGTRGAATI
;
A
#
# COMPACT_ATOMS: atom_id res chain seq x y z
N MET A 1 12.83 -13.60 -1.02
CA MET A 1 11.61 -13.31 -0.24
C MET A 1 10.78 -14.59 -0.18
N THR A 2 10.82 -15.30 0.95
CA THR A 2 10.14 -16.59 1.14
C THR A 2 9.02 -16.43 2.15
N VAL A 3 7.78 -16.34 1.65
CA VAL A 3 6.58 -16.40 2.47
C VAL A 3 6.38 -17.85 2.92
N ARG A 4 6.78 -18.17 4.15
CA ARG A 4 6.46 -19.48 4.74
C ARG A 4 5.04 -19.45 5.29
N ARG A 5 4.07 -19.88 4.47
CA ARG A 5 2.69 -20.14 4.91
C ARG A 5 2.67 -21.34 5.86
N GLY A 6 2.65 -21.08 7.17
CA GLY A 6 2.32 -22.10 8.18
C GLY A 6 0.85 -22.48 8.07
N ARG A 7 0.57 -23.65 7.47
CA ARG A 7 -0.77 -24.22 7.35
C ARG A 7 -0.91 -25.37 8.36
N GLY A 8 -1.90 -25.26 9.25
CA GLY A 8 -2.54 -26.42 9.86
C GLY A 8 -2.20 -26.71 11.33
N VAL A 9 -2.72 -25.91 12.27
CA VAL A 9 -3.17 -26.37 13.61
C VAL A 9 -4.29 -25.44 14.14
N ASN A 10 -4.26 -24.13 13.81
CA ASN A 10 -5.16 -23.13 14.39
C ASN A 10 -6.62 -23.08 13.90
N ASN A 11 -7.03 -23.93 12.94
CA ASN A 11 -8.42 -23.93 12.48
C ASN A 11 -9.39 -24.58 13.48
N GLY A 12 -8.96 -25.64 14.17
CA GLY A 12 -9.80 -26.40 15.11
C GLY A 12 -10.23 -25.57 16.34
N LEU A 13 -9.29 -24.82 16.92
CA LEU A 13 -9.55 -23.93 18.06
C LEU A 13 -10.53 -22.80 17.70
N ARG A 14 -10.43 -22.26 16.47
CA ARG A 14 -11.29 -21.18 15.97
C ARG A 14 -12.71 -21.67 15.67
N THR A 15 -12.87 -22.90 15.17
CA THR A 15 -14.20 -23.51 14.97
C THR A 15 -14.85 -23.88 16.30
N ALA A 16 -14.10 -24.38 17.28
CA ALA A 16 -14.60 -24.70 18.61
C ALA A 16 -15.08 -23.44 19.36
N GLY A 17 -14.29 -22.35 19.29
CA GLY A 17 -14.69 -21.07 19.88
C GLY A 17 -15.97 -20.50 19.27
N ARG A 18 -16.14 -20.61 17.94
CA ARG A 18 -17.37 -20.17 17.25
C ARG A 18 -18.60 -20.99 17.65
N ALA A 19 -18.45 -22.30 17.83
CA ALA A 19 -19.55 -23.16 18.26
C ALA A 19 -19.98 -22.85 19.70
N ALA A 20 -19.03 -22.58 20.60
CA ALA A 20 -19.32 -22.22 22.00
C ALA A 20 -20.07 -20.87 22.10
N VAL A 21 -19.65 -19.87 21.33
CA VAL A 21 -20.33 -18.56 21.28
C VAL A 21 -21.74 -18.69 20.67
N ALA A 22 -21.91 -19.48 19.61
CA ALA A 22 -23.22 -19.73 19.02
C ALA A 22 -24.17 -20.46 19.98
N ALA A 23 -23.66 -21.43 20.75
CA ALA A 23 -24.43 -22.14 21.78
C ALA A 23 -24.85 -21.22 22.93
N ALA A 24 -23.94 -20.35 23.40
CA ALA A 24 -24.23 -19.38 24.45
C ALA A 24 -25.28 -18.34 24.00
N LEU A 25 -25.15 -17.81 22.77
CA LEU A 25 -26.15 -16.91 22.20
C LEU A 25 -27.50 -17.61 22.02
N GLY A 26 -27.51 -18.86 21.54
CA GLY A 26 -28.72 -19.67 21.41
C GLY A 26 -29.43 -19.91 22.75
N ALA A 27 -28.67 -20.18 23.81
CA ALA A 27 -29.21 -20.36 25.16
C ALA A 27 -29.83 -19.07 25.72
N VAL A 28 -29.16 -17.92 25.53
CA VAL A 28 -29.68 -16.61 25.97
C VAL A 28 -30.97 -16.25 25.22
N VAL A 29 -31.02 -16.46 23.90
CA VAL A 29 -32.22 -16.25 23.09
C VAL A 29 -33.35 -17.19 23.52
N GLY A 30 -33.03 -18.47 23.78
CA GLY A 30 -34.01 -19.47 24.25
C GLY A 30 -34.60 -19.13 25.61
N ILE A 31 -33.78 -18.69 26.57
CA ILE A 31 -34.23 -18.29 27.91
C ILE A 31 -35.09 -17.02 27.83
N ALA A 32 -34.71 -16.05 26.99
CA ALA A 32 -35.51 -14.84 26.76
C ALA A 32 -36.89 -15.19 26.16
N ALA A 33 -36.93 -16.04 25.13
CA ALA A 33 -38.18 -16.49 24.51
C ALA A 33 -39.09 -17.26 25.48
N TYR A 34 -38.51 -18.14 26.30
CA TYR A 34 -39.24 -18.88 27.33
C TYR A 34 -39.81 -17.95 28.42
N SER A 35 -39.03 -16.96 28.86
CA SER A 35 -39.49 -16.00 29.89
C SER A 35 -40.64 -15.10 29.42
N ILE A 36 -40.63 -14.71 28.14
CA ILE A 36 -41.70 -13.94 27.48
C ILE A 36 -42.99 -14.76 27.39
N ALA A 37 -42.89 -16.07 27.13
CA ALA A 37 -44.04 -16.97 27.02
C ALA A 37 -44.76 -17.18 28.37
N GLN A 38 -44.06 -17.03 29.50
CA GLN A 38 -44.60 -17.35 30.82
C GLN A 38 -45.35 -16.18 31.50
N THR A 39 -45.11 -14.92 31.11
CA THR A 39 -45.57 -13.74 31.90
C THR A 39 -46.59 -12.81 31.25
N GLY A 40 -47.05 -13.05 30.01
CA GLY A 40 -48.27 -12.43 29.46
C GLY A 40 -48.33 -10.89 29.39
N GLY A 41 -47.21 -10.19 29.59
CA GLY A 41 -47.15 -8.72 29.61
C GLY A 41 -46.56 -8.14 28.33
N ARG A 42 -47.38 -7.44 27.53
CA ARG A 42 -47.00 -6.82 26.24
C ARG A 42 -45.82 -5.83 26.35
N LEU A 43 -45.61 -5.21 27.51
CA LEU A 43 -44.49 -4.30 27.75
C LEU A 43 -43.17 -5.03 28.01
N LEU A 44 -43.21 -6.23 28.60
CA LEU A 44 -42.01 -7.00 28.93
C LEU A 44 -41.32 -7.51 27.66
N SER A 45 -42.08 -7.97 26.67
CA SER A 45 -41.54 -8.44 25.39
C SER A 45 -40.86 -7.31 24.60
N VAL A 46 -41.38 -6.08 24.68
CA VAL A 46 -40.76 -4.91 24.04
C VAL A 46 -39.42 -4.58 24.70
N VAL A 47 -39.36 -4.57 26.04
CA VAL A 47 -38.11 -4.27 26.77
C VAL A 47 -37.06 -5.36 26.54
N VAL A 48 -37.43 -6.64 26.62
CA VAL A 48 -36.52 -7.75 26.37
C VAL A 48 -36.01 -7.72 24.92
N GLY A 49 -36.90 -7.48 23.96
CA GLY A 49 -36.51 -7.34 22.55
C GLY A 49 -35.53 -6.18 22.31
N ALA A 50 -35.74 -5.03 22.95
CA ALA A 50 -34.84 -3.89 22.86
C ALA A 50 -33.45 -4.18 23.46
N VAL A 51 -33.40 -4.82 24.64
CA VAL A 51 -32.14 -5.20 25.30
C VAL A 51 -31.38 -6.23 24.46
N LEU A 52 -32.07 -7.25 23.95
CA LEU A 52 -31.48 -8.29 23.12
C LEU A 52 -30.96 -7.73 21.79
N GLY A 53 -31.71 -6.81 21.17
CA GLY A 53 -31.30 -6.08 19.98
C GLY A 53 -30.05 -5.23 20.22
N LEU A 54 -30.01 -4.49 21.32
CA LEU A 54 -28.84 -3.69 21.69
C LEU A 54 -27.62 -4.57 21.96
N ALA A 55 -27.79 -5.68 22.68
CA ALA A 55 -26.72 -6.64 22.96
C ALA A 55 -26.17 -7.27 21.67
N LEU A 56 -27.04 -7.62 20.70
CA LEU A 56 -26.63 -8.12 19.39
C LEU A 56 -25.84 -7.07 18.59
N VAL A 57 -26.29 -5.81 18.59
CA VAL A 57 -25.58 -4.72 17.89
C VAL A 57 -24.22 -4.46 18.51
N LEU A 58 -24.13 -4.35 19.84
CA LEU A 58 -22.86 -4.14 20.54
C LEU A 58 -21.91 -5.33 20.39
N GLY A 59 -22.43 -6.55 20.50
CA GLY A 59 -21.66 -7.78 20.28
C GLY A 59 -21.13 -7.88 18.86
N ALA A 60 -21.94 -7.53 17.86
CA ALA A 60 -21.50 -7.50 16.46
C ALA A 60 -20.43 -6.42 16.21
N ASP A 61 -20.54 -5.25 16.83
CA ASP A 61 -19.53 -4.19 16.71
C ASP A 61 -18.20 -4.60 17.33
N LEU A 62 -18.21 -5.15 18.56
CA LEU A 62 -17.00 -5.65 19.23
C LEU A 62 -16.36 -6.85 18.49
N TYR A 63 -17.17 -7.74 17.93
CA TYR A 63 -16.68 -8.86 17.13
C TYR A 63 -16.04 -8.39 15.82
N ARG A 64 -16.63 -7.40 15.14
CA ARG A 64 -16.03 -6.80 13.93
C ARG A 64 -14.67 -6.15 14.21
N ARG A 65 -14.53 -5.45 15.34
CA ARG A 65 -13.25 -4.81 15.73
C ARG A 65 -12.16 -5.83 16.07
N SER A 66 -12.50 -6.93 16.74
CA SER A 66 -11.52 -7.93 17.19
C SER A 66 -11.05 -8.90 16.10
N VAL A 67 -11.91 -9.29 15.15
CA VAL A 67 -11.58 -10.31 14.14
C VAL A 67 -10.74 -9.75 12.98
N GLN A 68 -10.61 -8.42 12.85
CA GLN A 68 -9.89 -7.81 11.73
C GLN A 68 -8.37 -7.73 11.93
N LEU A 69 -7.87 -7.95 13.16
CA LEU A 69 -6.45 -7.89 13.49
C LEU A 69 -5.69 -9.03 12.81
N THR A 70 -5.16 -8.75 11.63
CA THR A 70 -4.21 -9.64 10.95
C THR A 70 -2.82 -9.15 11.28
N GLU A 71 -2.04 -9.99 11.96
CA GLU A 71 -0.63 -9.72 12.18
C GLU A 71 0.13 -9.91 10.86
N LEU A 72 0.86 -8.88 10.43
CA LEU A 72 1.72 -8.91 9.25
C LEU A 72 3.14 -8.56 9.66
N ARG A 73 4.11 -9.40 9.29
CA ARG A 73 5.54 -9.13 9.49
C ARG A 73 6.18 -8.74 8.16
N LEU A 74 6.72 -7.53 8.10
CA LEU A 74 7.47 -7.01 6.95
C LEU A 74 8.96 -7.01 7.27
N VAL A 75 9.76 -7.41 6.28
CA VAL A 75 11.21 -7.28 6.32
C VAL A 75 11.58 -6.16 5.35
N LEU A 76 11.99 -5.02 5.89
CA LEU A 76 12.34 -3.82 5.16
C LEU A 76 13.88 -3.65 5.15
N PRO A 77 14.43 -2.80 4.27
CA PRO A 77 15.84 -2.46 4.32
C PRO A 77 16.23 -1.97 5.73
N GLY A 78 17.01 -2.76 6.46
CA GLY A 78 17.53 -2.40 7.78
C GLY A 78 16.55 -2.53 8.96
N SER A 79 15.30 -2.99 8.76
CA SER A 79 14.33 -3.14 9.86
C SER A 79 13.33 -4.29 9.64
N GLU A 80 12.87 -4.89 10.74
CA GLU A 80 11.73 -5.82 10.73
C GLU A 80 10.58 -5.18 11.49
N MET A 81 9.43 -5.06 10.82
CA MET A 81 8.24 -4.43 11.40
C MET A 81 7.07 -5.42 11.47
N THR A 82 6.31 -5.38 12.56
CA THR A 82 5.15 -6.25 12.83
C THR A 82 3.89 -5.42 13.02
N PHE A 83 2.98 -5.48 12.07
CA PHE A 83 1.77 -4.65 12.03
C PHE A 83 0.55 -5.43 12.51
N GLN A 84 -0.22 -4.84 13.43
CA GLN A 84 -1.56 -5.32 13.76
C GLN A 84 -2.61 -4.63 12.88
N VAL A 85 -2.91 -5.23 11.74
CA VAL A 85 -3.71 -4.57 10.69
C VAL A 85 -5.19 -4.47 11.06
N ASN A 86 -5.68 -3.25 11.31
CA ASN A 86 -7.10 -2.91 11.46
C ASN A 86 -7.64 -2.18 10.20
N THR A 87 -8.93 -1.84 10.15
CA THR A 87 -9.53 -1.18 8.97
C THR A 87 -8.91 0.19 8.67
N ASP A 88 -8.67 1.02 9.69
CA ASP A 88 -8.14 2.37 9.51
C ASP A 88 -6.72 2.33 8.92
N MET A 89 -5.89 1.41 9.43
CA MET A 89 -4.54 1.20 8.92
C MET A 89 -4.55 0.68 7.48
N ARG A 90 -5.50 -0.19 7.11
CA ARG A 90 -5.67 -0.62 5.71
C ARG A 90 -6.01 0.54 4.80
N GLN A 91 -6.93 1.41 5.21
CA GLN A 91 -7.35 2.56 4.42
C GLN A 91 -6.22 3.57 4.23
N ALA A 92 -5.49 3.88 5.31
CA ALA A 92 -4.31 4.73 5.25
C ALA A 92 -3.23 4.16 4.31
N ALA A 93 -2.88 2.88 4.50
CA ALA A 93 -1.90 2.19 3.67
C ALA A 93 -2.32 2.13 2.19
N LEU A 94 -3.61 1.94 1.91
CA LEU A 94 -4.15 1.92 0.55
C LEU A 94 -3.98 3.28 -0.15
N ARG A 95 -4.33 4.38 0.55
CA ARG A 95 -4.16 5.74 0.03
C ARG A 95 -2.69 6.02 -0.27
N MET A 96 -1.81 5.69 0.67
CA MET A 96 -0.36 5.90 0.54
C MET A 96 0.22 5.06 -0.60
N PHE A 97 -0.17 3.78 -0.72
CA PHE A 97 0.25 2.90 -1.81
C PHE A 97 -0.03 3.52 -3.18
N PHE A 98 -1.26 3.97 -3.43
CA PHE A 98 -1.62 4.54 -4.72
C PHE A 98 -0.95 5.90 -4.98
N GLN A 99 -0.72 6.71 -3.94
CA GLN A 99 0.03 7.96 -4.06
C GLN A 99 1.46 7.72 -4.55
N ALA A 100 2.16 6.70 -4.04
CA ALA A 100 3.50 6.33 -4.49
C ALA A 100 3.49 5.65 -5.86
N ALA A 101 2.62 4.65 -6.07
CA ALA A 101 2.58 3.83 -7.29
C ALA A 101 2.27 4.62 -8.58
N THR A 102 1.67 5.81 -8.45
CA THR A 102 1.28 6.66 -9.58
C THR A 102 2.32 7.73 -9.94
N ARG A 103 3.40 7.87 -9.15
CA ARG A 103 4.37 8.96 -9.26
C ARG A 103 5.74 8.51 -9.76
N VAL A 104 6.61 9.49 -10.03
CA VAL A 104 8.02 9.26 -10.41
C VAL A 104 8.78 8.43 -9.37
N ALA A 105 8.31 8.39 -8.12
CA ALA A 105 8.81 7.49 -7.08
C ALA A 105 8.84 6.00 -7.48
N THR A 106 8.03 5.57 -8.47
CA THR A 106 8.02 4.19 -8.97
C THR A 106 8.14 4.08 -10.50
N ARG A 107 8.39 5.19 -11.22
CA ARG A 107 8.49 5.21 -12.69
C ARG A 107 9.88 5.68 -13.12
N PRO A 108 10.65 4.88 -13.86
CA PRO A 108 11.97 5.30 -14.33
C PRO A 108 11.84 6.54 -15.23
N LEU A 109 12.78 7.49 -15.07
CA LEU A 109 13.04 8.52 -16.07
C LEU A 109 13.93 7.88 -17.13
N ASP A 110 13.49 7.86 -18.39
CA ASP A 110 14.31 7.35 -19.50
C ASP A 110 15.57 8.22 -19.67
N ASP A 111 16.71 7.61 -20.04
CA ASP A 111 18.03 8.26 -20.00
C ASP A 111 18.18 9.50 -20.89
N GLY A 112 17.30 9.70 -21.87
CA GLY A 112 17.29 10.87 -22.77
C GLY A 112 15.99 11.69 -22.75
N SER A 113 15.08 11.42 -21.80
CA SER A 113 13.81 12.17 -21.71
C SER A 113 13.36 12.35 -20.26
N GLY A 114 12.37 13.22 -20.06
CA GLY A 114 11.86 13.58 -18.74
C GLY A 114 12.68 14.68 -18.08
N ASN A 115 11.95 15.61 -17.46
CA ASN A 115 12.47 16.80 -16.82
C ASN A 115 12.80 16.50 -15.33
N LEU A 116 14.01 16.84 -14.90
CA LEU A 116 14.52 16.61 -13.53
C LEU A 116 13.77 17.46 -12.52
N ARG A 117 13.42 18.71 -12.86
CA ARG A 117 12.59 19.58 -12.01
C ARG A 117 11.21 18.96 -11.76
N GLU A 118 10.57 18.38 -12.76
CA GLU A 118 9.31 17.66 -12.63
C GLU A 118 9.47 16.40 -11.76
N ALA A 119 10.57 15.67 -11.91
CA ALA A 119 10.88 14.52 -11.06
C ALA A 119 11.01 14.93 -9.57
N LEU A 120 11.80 15.97 -9.28
CA LEU A 120 11.95 16.52 -7.93
C LEU A 120 10.63 17.05 -7.37
N THR A 121 9.85 17.77 -8.18
CA THR A 121 8.54 18.28 -7.78
C THR A 121 7.57 17.16 -7.45
N SER A 122 7.58 16.07 -8.22
CA SER A 122 6.79 14.86 -7.96
C SER A 122 7.17 14.22 -6.62
N LEU A 123 8.47 14.10 -6.33
CA LEU A 123 8.97 13.55 -5.06
C LEU A 123 8.66 14.45 -3.87
N LYS A 124 8.81 15.78 -4.01
CA LYS A 124 8.45 16.74 -2.96
C LYS A 124 6.95 16.71 -2.66
N THR A 125 6.12 16.61 -3.70
CA THR A 125 4.67 16.45 -3.54
C THR A 125 4.33 15.16 -2.79
N LEU A 126 5.03 14.05 -3.09
CA LEU A 126 4.86 12.80 -2.35
C LEU A 126 5.23 12.95 -0.87
N PHE A 127 6.37 13.61 -0.58
CA PHE A 127 6.80 13.92 0.78
C PHE A 127 5.72 14.68 1.54
N ASP A 128 5.15 15.74 0.94
CA ASP A 128 4.12 16.57 1.59
C ASP A 128 2.83 15.79 1.84
N MET A 129 2.37 14.99 0.87
CA MET A 129 1.17 14.16 1.03
C MET A 129 1.31 13.10 2.12
N TYR A 130 2.52 12.57 2.32
CA TYR A 130 2.79 11.57 3.36
C TYR A 130 2.95 12.20 4.74
N ARG A 131 3.42 13.45 4.79
CA ARG A 131 3.58 14.24 6.01
C ARG A 131 2.27 14.84 6.51
N GLU A 132 1.35 15.22 5.63
CA GLU A 132 0.08 15.88 5.99
C GLU A 132 -0.77 15.11 7.03
N PRO A 133 -0.97 13.78 6.93
CA PRO A 133 -1.71 13.03 7.96
C PRO A 133 -1.00 13.03 9.33
N LEU A 134 0.33 13.12 9.33
CA LEU A 134 1.15 13.12 10.55
C LEU A 134 1.11 14.48 11.25
N GLU A 135 1.10 15.58 10.48
CA GLU A 135 1.07 16.94 11.02
C GLU A 135 -0.32 17.38 11.47
N SER A 136 -1.37 16.98 10.73
CA SER A 136 -2.75 17.38 11.02
C SER A 136 -3.33 16.70 12.28
N GLY A 137 -2.61 15.73 12.87
CA GLY A 137 -3.11 14.94 13.99
C GLY A 137 -4.30 14.03 13.62
N THR A 138 -4.57 13.88 12.32
CA THR A 138 -5.62 12.98 11.80
C THR A 138 -5.17 11.53 11.76
N ALA A 139 -3.85 11.30 11.83
CA ALA A 139 -3.28 9.98 12.05
C ALA A 139 -3.78 9.41 13.41
N PRO A 140 -4.35 8.19 13.44
CA PRO A 140 -4.64 7.54 14.69
C PRO A 140 -3.35 7.35 15.50
N PRO A 141 -3.43 7.38 16.84
CA PRO A 141 -2.27 7.14 17.68
C PRO A 141 -1.65 5.78 17.36
N PRO A 142 -0.32 5.62 17.52
CA PRO A 142 0.32 4.33 17.31
C PRO A 142 -0.37 3.24 18.14
N PRO A 143 -0.51 2.03 17.59
CA PRO A 143 -1.17 0.94 18.29
C PRO A 143 -0.39 0.60 19.58
N ARG A 144 -1.11 0.05 20.57
CA ARG A 144 -0.48 -0.38 21.83
C ARG A 144 0.55 -1.48 21.63
N ASP A 145 0.32 -2.34 20.63
CA ASP A 145 1.17 -3.47 20.27
C ASP A 145 1.42 -3.47 18.74
N GLY A 146 2.68 -3.65 18.34
CA GLY A 146 3.11 -3.66 16.94
C GLY A 146 3.37 -2.26 16.36
N ASP A 147 3.81 -2.24 15.10
CA ASP A 147 4.12 -1.03 14.35
C ASP A 147 2.89 -0.46 13.64
N SER A 148 2.92 0.84 13.43
CA SER A 148 1.94 1.62 12.70
C SER A 148 2.37 1.86 11.25
N VAL A 149 1.39 2.00 10.35
CA VAL A 149 1.66 2.46 8.97
C VAL A 149 2.36 3.83 8.95
N HIS A 150 2.18 4.64 9.99
CA HIS A 150 2.80 5.95 10.11
C HIS A 150 4.29 5.86 10.43
N GLU A 151 4.74 4.86 11.18
CA GLU A 151 6.17 4.58 11.38
C GLU A 151 6.84 4.14 10.07
N LEU A 152 6.18 3.27 9.29
CA LEU A 152 6.65 2.91 7.96
C LEU A 152 6.81 4.14 7.05
N VAL A 153 5.87 5.08 7.13
CA VAL A 153 5.93 6.34 6.37
C VAL A 153 7.02 7.26 6.87
N LEU A 154 7.25 7.33 8.17
CA LEU A 154 8.36 8.11 8.73
C LEU A 154 9.72 7.60 8.21
N ASP A 155 9.89 6.29 8.04
CA ASP A 155 11.10 5.74 7.43
C ASP A 155 11.26 6.20 5.98
N ILE A 156 10.19 6.13 5.18
CA ILE A 156 10.18 6.63 3.79
C ILE A 156 10.55 8.12 3.75
N LEU A 157 9.97 8.93 4.63
CA LEU A 157 10.18 10.37 4.66
C LEU A 157 11.60 10.73 5.08
N ASN A 158 12.08 10.14 6.18
CA ASN A 158 13.31 10.57 6.83
C ASN A 158 14.58 9.92 6.25
N PHE A 159 14.50 8.66 5.81
CA PHE A 159 15.68 7.93 5.34
C PHE A 159 15.80 7.86 3.83
N GLU A 160 14.70 8.02 3.07
CA GLU A 160 14.74 7.96 1.61
C GLU A 160 14.48 9.33 0.97
N LEU A 161 13.31 9.93 1.22
CA LEU A 161 12.91 11.15 0.51
C LEU A 161 13.66 12.41 1.00
N ALA A 162 13.76 12.65 2.31
CA ALA A 162 14.38 13.86 2.83
C ALA A 162 15.86 14.01 2.43
N PRO A 163 16.72 12.98 2.56
CA PRO A 163 18.13 13.10 2.18
C PRO A 163 18.30 13.37 0.67
N PHE A 164 17.48 12.72 -0.15
CA PHE A 164 17.48 12.92 -1.59
C PHE A 164 17.08 14.36 -1.96
N LEU A 165 15.95 14.83 -1.43
CA LEU A 165 15.43 16.17 -1.70
C LEU A 165 16.39 17.26 -1.19
N ALA A 166 16.97 17.09 0.01
CA ALA A 166 17.93 18.02 0.58
C ALA A 166 19.21 18.14 -0.27
N THR A 167 19.64 17.04 -0.89
CA THR A 167 20.84 17.01 -1.74
C THR A 167 20.56 17.67 -3.09
N TRP A 168 19.46 17.32 -3.74
CA TRP A 168 19.27 17.62 -5.16
C TRP A 168 18.49 18.91 -5.44
N HIS A 169 17.56 19.33 -4.58
CA HIS A 169 16.82 20.58 -4.80
C HIS A 169 17.73 21.82 -4.87
N PRO A 170 18.66 22.05 -3.92
CA PRO A 170 19.52 23.22 -3.97
C PRO A 170 20.46 23.21 -5.17
N ARG A 171 20.98 22.02 -5.53
CA ARG A 171 21.93 21.86 -6.65
C ARG A 171 21.27 22.16 -7.99
N LEU A 172 20.06 21.62 -8.22
CA LEU A 172 19.33 21.89 -9.46
C LEU A 172 18.95 23.38 -9.53
N ARG A 173 18.47 23.97 -8.43
CA ARG A 173 18.13 25.39 -8.38
C ARG A 173 19.32 26.28 -8.73
N ALA A 174 20.50 26.00 -8.15
CA ALA A 174 21.71 26.77 -8.44
C ALA A 174 22.12 26.69 -9.92
N PHE A 175 21.96 25.53 -10.57
CA PHE A 175 22.18 25.39 -12.00
C PHE A 175 21.19 26.24 -12.82
N GLU A 176 19.90 26.14 -12.51
CA GLU A 176 18.83 26.87 -13.20
C GLU A 176 18.98 28.40 -13.06
N GLU A 177 19.45 28.88 -11.91
CA GLU A 177 19.74 30.29 -11.66
C GLU A 177 20.99 30.77 -12.40
N ALA A 178 22.02 29.94 -12.48
CA ALA A 178 23.28 30.28 -13.18
C ALA A 178 23.16 30.19 -14.70
N HIS A 179 22.28 29.34 -15.23
CA HIS A 179 22.10 29.09 -16.66
C HIS A 179 20.62 29.24 -17.08
N PRO A 180 20.05 30.46 -17.02
CA PRO A 180 18.65 30.65 -17.35
C PRO A 180 18.34 30.24 -18.79
N GLY A 181 17.46 29.24 -18.95
CA GLY A 181 17.00 28.77 -20.26
C GLY A 181 17.88 27.71 -20.91
N GLU A 182 18.97 27.28 -20.28
CA GLU A 182 19.69 26.08 -20.70
C GLU A 182 18.90 24.82 -20.35
N ASP A 183 19.03 23.81 -21.21
CA ASP A 183 18.40 22.51 -20.98
C ASP A 183 19.12 21.77 -19.85
N GLU A 184 18.37 21.11 -18.97
CA GLU A 184 18.92 20.35 -17.85
C GLU A 184 19.87 19.23 -18.29
N SER A 185 19.82 18.78 -19.56
CA SER A 185 20.80 17.85 -20.13
C SER A 185 22.22 18.40 -20.22
N ALA A 186 22.39 19.73 -20.23
CA ALA A 186 23.69 20.38 -20.15
C ALA A 186 24.25 20.42 -18.72
N TRP A 187 23.43 20.12 -17.71
CA TRP A 187 23.87 20.12 -16.32
C TRP A 187 24.85 18.99 -16.05
N GLU A 188 26.05 19.33 -15.57
CA GLU A 188 27.13 18.36 -15.30
C GLU A 188 26.71 17.22 -14.35
N LEU A 189 25.81 17.49 -13.41
CA LEU A 189 25.32 16.50 -12.44
C LEU A 189 24.08 15.73 -12.93
N ASN A 190 23.63 15.92 -14.17
CA ASN A 190 22.43 15.25 -14.71
C ASN A 190 22.54 13.72 -14.62
N ALA A 191 23.67 13.16 -15.05
CA ALA A 191 23.90 11.71 -15.01
C ALA A 191 23.92 11.17 -13.58
N GLU A 192 24.56 11.88 -12.66
CA GLU A 192 24.61 11.52 -11.23
C GLU A 192 23.23 11.58 -10.59
N PHE A 193 22.45 12.64 -10.87
CA PHE A 193 21.07 12.77 -10.41
C PHE A 193 20.21 11.59 -10.89
N ARG A 194 20.29 11.23 -12.16
CA ARG A 194 19.51 10.11 -12.73
C ARG A 194 19.89 8.78 -12.10
N GLN A 195 21.18 8.57 -11.81
CA GLN A 195 21.62 7.39 -11.07
C GLN A 195 21.06 7.37 -9.64
N ALA A 196 21.20 8.47 -8.91
CA ALA A 196 20.68 8.60 -7.55
C ALA A 196 19.14 8.40 -7.52
N LEU A 197 18.42 8.90 -8.53
CA LEU A 197 16.97 8.69 -8.65
C LEU A 197 16.63 7.20 -8.83
N ARG A 198 17.39 6.46 -9.65
CA ARG A 198 17.21 5.00 -9.79
C ARG A 198 17.50 4.26 -8.48
N GLU A 199 18.50 4.70 -7.73
CA GLU A 199 18.81 4.16 -6.40
C GLU A 199 17.67 4.40 -5.42
N LEU A 200 17.18 5.64 -5.32
CA LEU A 200 16.01 5.97 -4.51
C LEU A 200 14.79 5.12 -4.88
N GLN A 201 14.49 4.98 -6.17
CA GLN A 201 13.37 4.15 -6.65
C GLN A 201 13.51 2.67 -6.25
N ARG A 202 14.75 2.13 -6.27
CA ARG A 202 15.03 0.77 -5.80
C ARG A 202 14.80 0.63 -4.30
N ASN A 203 15.22 1.62 -3.52
CA ASN A 203 15.07 1.62 -2.07
C ASN A 203 13.61 1.81 -1.62
N LEU A 204 12.85 2.67 -2.30
CA LEU A 204 11.43 2.92 -2.01
C LEU A 204 10.56 1.70 -2.31
N ARG A 205 10.96 0.83 -3.26
CA ARG A 205 10.13 -0.26 -3.75
C ARG A 205 9.68 -1.24 -2.66
N PRO A 206 10.56 -1.78 -1.78
CA PRO A 206 10.14 -2.57 -0.62
C PRO A 206 9.10 -1.88 0.27
N TYR A 207 9.27 -0.59 0.57
CA TYR A 207 8.31 0.16 1.39
C TYR A 207 6.94 0.26 0.74
N VAL A 208 6.90 0.58 -0.56
CA VAL A 208 5.63 0.66 -1.32
C VAL A 208 4.95 -0.71 -1.41
N ILE A 209 5.71 -1.79 -1.59
CA ILE A 209 5.16 -3.15 -1.50
C ILE A 209 4.56 -3.41 -0.11
N GLY A 210 5.28 -3.05 0.94
CA GLY A 210 4.82 -3.15 2.33
C GLY A 210 3.50 -2.41 2.58
N LEU A 211 3.35 -1.18 2.07
CA LEU A 211 2.09 -0.43 2.12
C LEU A 211 0.95 -1.21 1.44
N GLY A 212 1.21 -1.83 0.30
CA GLY A 212 0.22 -2.67 -0.39
C GLY A 212 -0.16 -3.93 0.39
N GLU A 213 0.80 -4.56 1.08
CA GLU A 213 0.55 -5.72 1.94
C GLU A 213 -0.30 -5.35 3.16
N ILE A 214 0.02 -4.22 3.83
CA ILE A 214 -0.78 -3.66 4.93
C ILE A 214 -2.20 -3.34 4.43
N ALA A 215 -2.34 -2.72 3.26
CA ALA A 215 -3.62 -2.42 2.63
C ALA A 215 -4.44 -3.69 2.28
N GLY A 216 -3.81 -4.87 2.21
CA GLY A 216 -4.46 -6.12 1.80
C GLY A 216 -4.63 -6.25 0.29
N ILE A 217 -3.83 -5.52 -0.50
CA ILE A 217 -3.78 -5.66 -1.95
C ILE A 217 -3.20 -7.04 -2.27
N ARG A 218 -3.85 -7.76 -3.19
CA ARG A 218 -3.32 -9.05 -3.67
C ARG A 218 -2.19 -8.77 -4.64
N ASP A 219 -1.00 -9.30 -4.34
CA ASP A 219 0.19 -9.15 -5.18
C ASP A 219 0.49 -7.66 -5.50
N PRO A 220 0.80 -6.84 -4.48
CA PRO A 220 1.02 -5.40 -4.67
C PRO A 220 2.18 -5.12 -5.63
N GLU A 221 3.16 -6.02 -5.72
CA GLU A 221 4.28 -5.90 -6.65
C GLU A 221 3.82 -5.86 -8.12
N ARG A 222 2.77 -6.59 -8.49
CA ARG A 222 2.21 -6.58 -9.85
C ARG A 222 1.76 -5.20 -10.29
N HIS A 223 1.24 -4.40 -9.36
CA HIS A 223 0.76 -3.04 -9.66
C HIS A 223 1.91 -2.04 -9.87
N LEU A 224 3.12 -2.38 -9.42
CA LEU A 224 4.33 -1.56 -9.62
C LEU A 224 5.09 -1.96 -10.89
N ARG A 225 4.81 -3.14 -11.47
CA ARG A 225 5.38 -3.56 -12.75
C ARG A 225 4.49 -3.05 -13.89
N ARG A 226 5.10 -2.50 -14.95
CA ARG A 226 4.38 -2.18 -16.21
C ARG A 226 3.63 -3.43 -16.65
N SER A 227 2.30 -3.37 -16.70
CA SER A 227 1.46 -4.45 -17.20
C SER A 227 1.88 -4.80 -18.63
N GLY A 228 2.63 -5.89 -18.81
CA GLY A 228 2.89 -6.48 -20.13
C GLY A 228 4.15 -6.05 -20.89
N TRP A 229 5.21 -5.52 -20.25
CA TRP A 229 6.52 -5.51 -20.93
C TRP A 229 7.18 -6.88 -20.79
N GLN A 230 6.80 -7.82 -21.66
CA GLN A 230 7.68 -8.93 -22.03
C GLN A 230 8.86 -8.30 -22.76
N GLY A 231 9.92 -7.99 -22.02
CA GLY A 231 11.18 -7.58 -22.61
C GLY A 231 11.60 -8.62 -23.63
N ALA A 232 11.86 -8.14 -24.85
CA ALA A 232 12.43 -8.87 -25.97
C ALA A 232 13.38 -9.99 -25.51
N ARG A 233 12.88 -11.22 -25.48
CA ARG A 233 13.69 -12.43 -25.47
C ARG A 233 13.00 -13.45 -26.37
N GLY A 234 13.53 -13.57 -27.59
CA GLY A 234 13.28 -14.68 -28.50
C GLY A 234 12.69 -14.26 -29.84
N GLY A 235 13.56 -13.98 -30.81
CA GLY A 235 13.19 -13.95 -32.23
C GLY A 235 13.55 -12.64 -32.91
N SER A 236 14.77 -12.58 -33.43
CA SER A 236 15.09 -11.80 -34.63
C SER A 236 14.11 -12.17 -35.75
N ALA A 237 12.99 -11.46 -35.85
CA ALA A 237 12.21 -11.41 -37.06
C ALA A 237 12.93 -10.44 -38.01
N THR A 238 13.80 -11.02 -38.83
CA THR A 238 14.26 -10.42 -40.09
C THR A 238 13.11 -9.68 -40.76
N VAL A 239 13.24 -8.36 -40.84
CA VAL A 239 12.46 -7.55 -41.79
C VAL A 239 12.87 -8.03 -43.18
N PRO A 240 11.98 -8.61 -44.00
CA PRO A 240 12.33 -8.93 -45.37
C PRO A 240 12.53 -7.60 -46.09
N GLY A 241 13.77 -7.36 -46.53
CA GLY A 241 14.09 -6.28 -47.44
C GLY A 241 13.21 -6.42 -48.68
N GLN A 242 12.43 -5.37 -48.96
CA GLN A 242 11.73 -5.23 -50.23
C GLN A 242 12.79 -4.86 -51.29
N GLY A 243 13.58 -5.87 -51.68
CA GLY A 243 14.50 -5.80 -52.80
C GLY A 243 13.71 -5.80 -54.09
N GLY A 244 13.87 -4.72 -54.87
CA GLY A 244 13.25 -4.57 -56.16
C GLY A 244 13.67 -5.66 -57.15
N THR A 245 12.70 -6.26 -57.80
CA THR A 245 12.90 -7.02 -59.03
C THR A 245 12.51 -6.15 -60.22
N ARG A 246 13.54 -5.61 -60.88
CA ARG A 246 13.50 -5.27 -62.31
C ARG A 246 13.53 -6.59 -63.12
N GLY A 247 12.71 -6.65 -64.16
CA GLY A 247 12.70 -7.65 -65.24
C GLY A 247 11.30 -7.68 -65.85
N ALA A 248 11.02 -6.97 -66.97
CA ALA A 248 11.21 -7.43 -68.36
C ALA A 248 10.50 -8.79 -68.61
N ALA A 249 9.61 -9.01 -69.59
CA ALA A 249 9.15 -8.28 -70.77
C ALA A 249 7.91 -9.00 -71.37
N THR A 250 7.26 -8.37 -72.36
CA THR A 250 6.50 -9.01 -73.48
C THR A 250 5.11 -9.56 -73.08
N ILE A 251 3.96 -9.21 -73.66
CA ILE A 251 3.51 -8.89 -75.05
C ILE A 251 2.46 -7.77 -74.97
#